data_AF-A0A533W9D0-F1
#
_entry.id   AF-A0A533W9D0-F1
#
_cell.length_a   1.000
_cell.length_b   1.000
_cell.length_c   1.000
_cell.angle_alpha   90.00
_cell.angle_beta   90.00
_cell.angle_gamma   90.00
#
_symmetry.space_group_name_H-M   'P 1'
#
loop_
_entity.id
_entity.type
_entity.pdbx_description
1 polymer ?
#
loop_
_entity_poly.entity_id
_entity_poly.type
_entity_poly.pdbx_seq_one_letter_code
_entity_poly.pdbx_strand_id
1 'polypeptide(L)'
;NNDVLRRVVRYAQSEGLRVEIRHGDTTVLARKKIVEDPPDVLITTPESLAVVLTSEKMLAALKVLQWVIIDEVHELVANERGAHLSLSLERLQAASSQHVTRIGLDSSRGRSTTSRTS
;
A
#
# COMPACT_ATOMS: atom_id res chain seq x y z
N ASN A 1 14.96 3.60 -9.80
CA ASN A 1 14.13 3.35 -8.61
C ASN A 1 13.02 2.32 -8.81
N ASN A 2 12.27 2.33 -9.91
CA ASN A 2 11.18 1.37 -10.21
C ASN A 2 11.54 -0.14 -10.32
N ASP A 3 12.78 -0.54 -10.04
CA ASP A 3 13.22 -1.91 -10.24
C ASP A 3 12.74 -2.86 -9.13
N VAL A 4 12.67 -2.38 -7.88
CA VAL A 4 12.16 -3.18 -6.75
C VAL A 4 10.67 -3.49 -6.91
N LEU A 5 9.86 -2.47 -7.23
CA LEU A 5 8.43 -2.64 -7.53
C LEU A 5 8.23 -3.63 -8.67
N ARG A 6 8.95 -3.47 -9.79
CA ARG A 6 8.86 -4.41 -10.92
C ARG A 6 9.23 -5.84 -10.53
N ARG A 7 10.25 -6.03 -9.69
CA ARG A 7 10.63 -7.36 -9.20
C ARG A 7 9.56 -7.97 -8.30
N VAL A 8 9.02 -7.22 -7.36
CA VAL A 8 7.93 -7.69 -6.48
C VAL A 8 6.71 -8.09 -7.31
N VAL A 9 6.32 -7.26 -8.28
CA VAL A 9 5.22 -7.60 -9.20
C VAL A 9 5.50 -8.88 -9.97
N ARG A 10 6.72 -9.01 -10.51
CA ARG A 10 7.11 -10.20 -11.27
C ARG A 10 7.04 -11.47 -10.43
N TYR A 11 7.52 -11.44 -9.19
CA TYR A 11 7.46 -12.58 -8.28
C TYR A 11 6.02 -12.89 -7.86
N ALA A 12 5.22 -11.86 -7.56
CA ALA A 12 3.81 -12.06 -7.23
C ALA A 12 3.06 -12.73 -8.39
N GLN A 13 3.28 -12.26 -9.62
CA GLN A 13 2.70 -12.85 -10.83
C GLN A 13 3.19 -14.26 -11.11
N SER A 14 4.47 -14.58 -10.85
CA SER A 14 4.98 -15.94 -11.03
C SER A 14 4.38 -16.94 -10.04
N GLU A 15 3.98 -16.47 -8.86
CA GLU A 15 3.27 -17.25 -7.84
C GLU A 15 1.73 -17.25 -8.06
N GLY A 16 1.24 -16.65 -9.15
CA GLY A 16 -0.20 -16.61 -9.47
C GLY A 16 -1.01 -15.60 -8.65
N LEU A 17 -0.36 -14.67 -7.94
CA LEU A 17 -1.04 -13.60 -7.19
C LEU A 17 -1.53 -12.50 -8.14
N ARG A 18 -2.73 -11.98 -7.86
CA ARG A 18 -3.31 -10.88 -8.65
C ARG A 18 -2.73 -9.56 -8.18
N VAL A 19 -2.08 -8.87 -9.12
CA VAL A 19 -1.49 -7.55 -8.89
C VAL A 19 -2.26 -6.51 -9.69
N GLU A 20 -2.74 -5.46 -9.02
CA GLU A 20 -3.42 -4.33 -9.65
C GLU A 20 -2.80 -3.01 -9.18
N ILE A 21 -2.86 -2.01 -10.07
CA ILE A 21 -2.27 -0.69 -9.82
C ILE A 21 -3.38 0.36 -9.80
N ARG A 22 -3.45 1.12 -8.71
CA ARG A 22 -4.41 2.22 -8.51
C ARG A 22 -3.68 3.53 -8.24
N HIS A 23 -3.71 4.45 -9.19
CA HIS A 23 -3.27 5.83 -9.02
C HIS A 23 -4.30 6.82 -9.57
N GLY A 24 -3.96 8.11 -9.56
CA GLY A 24 -4.83 9.20 -10.00
C GLY A 24 -5.40 9.04 -11.41
N ASP A 25 -4.71 8.34 -12.31
CA ASP A 25 -5.13 8.14 -13.71
C ASP A 25 -5.87 6.82 -13.95
N THR A 26 -6.02 5.97 -12.92
CA THR A 26 -6.80 4.72 -13.05
C THR A 26 -8.25 5.06 -13.36
N THR A 27 -8.79 4.47 -14.43
CA THR A 27 -10.18 4.72 -14.87
C THR A 27 -11.20 4.36 -13.80
N VAL A 28 -12.37 5.01 -13.82
CA VAL A 28 -13.46 4.73 -12.86
C VAL A 28 -13.87 3.25 -12.91
N LEU A 29 -13.88 2.65 -14.11
CA LEU A 29 -14.18 1.22 -14.30
C LEU A 29 -13.15 0.33 -13.60
N ALA A 30 -11.86 0.58 -13.80
CA ALA A 30 -10.79 -0.18 -13.14
C ALA A 30 -10.84 0.01 -11.61
N ARG A 31 -11.10 1.24 -11.14
CA ARG A 31 -11.30 1.53 -9.71
C ARG A 31 -12.44 0.73 -9.12
N LYS A 32 -13.57 0.62 -9.83
CA LYS A 32 -14.74 -0.14 -9.39
C LYS A 32 -14.44 -1.63 -9.34
N LYS A 33 -13.76 -2.16 -10.37
CA LYS A 33 -13.33 -3.56 -10.42
C LYS A 33 -12.44 -3.92 -9.24
N ILE A 34 -11.46 -3.08 -8.89
CA ILE A 34 -10.58 -3.27 -7.72
C ILE A 34 -11.38 -3.28 -6.40
N VAL A 35 -12.46 -2.49 -6.29
CA VAL A 35 -13.29 -2.46 -5.08
C VAL A 35 -14.26 -3.65 -5.02
N GLU A 36 -14.75 -4.11 -6.16
CA GLU A 36 -15.64 -5.27 -6.27
C GLU A 36 -14.90 -6.59 -6.09
N ASP A 37 -13.70 -6.69 -6.66
CA ASP A 37 -12.81 -7.84 -6.58
C ASP A 37 -11.39 -7.37 -6.19
N PRO A 38 -11.11 -7.23 -4.89
CA PRO A 38 -9.84 -6.75 -4.38
C PRO A 38 -8.68 -7.66 -4.80
N PRO A 39 -7.56 -7.10 -5.32
CA PRO A 39 -6.38 -7.86 -5.71
C PRO A 39 -5.62 -8.36 -4.47
N ASP A 40 -4.74 -9.35 -4.67
CA ASP A 40 -3.84 -9.83 -3.61
C ASP A 40 -2.72 -8.82 -3.33
N VAL A 41 -2.27 -8.09 -4.37
CA VAL A 41 -1.31 -7.00 -4.27
C VAL A 41 -1.88 -5.74 -4.91
N LEU A 42 -2.07 -4.70 -4.11
CA LEU A 42 -2.50 -3.38 -4.57
C LEU A 42 -1.34 -2.39 -4.50
N ILE A 43 -0.95 -1.86 -5.66
CA ILE A 43 0.04 -0.79 -5.74
C ILE A 43 -0.72 0.53 -5.84
N THR A 44 -0.51 1.43 -4.88
CA THR A 44 -1.26 2.70 -4.83
C THR A 44 -0.39 3.87 -4.38
N THR A 45 -0.82 5.08 -4.70
CA THR A 45 -0.25 6.30 -4.12
C THR A 45 -0.91 6.61 -2.77
N PRO A 46 -0.25 7.38 -1.87
CA PRO A 46 -0.81 7.78 -0.59
C PRO A 46 -2.18 8.49 -0.69
N GLU A 47 -2.35 9.34 -1.70
CA GLU A 47 -3.60 10.08 -1.94
C GLU A 47 -4.73 9.12 -2.35
N SER A 48 -4.40 8.17 -3.23
CA SER A 48 -5.35 7.15 -3.68
C SER A 48 -5.71 6.18 -2.55
N LEU A 49 -4.78 5.90 -1.62
CA LEU A 49 -5.01 5.05 -0.45
C LEU A 49 -6.07 5.63 0.47
N ALA A 50 -6.03 6.95 0.73
CA ALA A 50 -7.03 7.59 1.58
C ALA A 50 -8.46 7.44 1.01
N VAL A 51 -8.61 7.43 -0.32
CA VAL A 51 -9.89 7.16 -0.98
C VAL A 51 -10.28 5.68 -0.88
N VAL A 52 -9.33 4.75 -0.93
CA VAL A 52 -9.61 3.32 -0.76
C VAL A 52 -10.13 3.03 0.66
N LEU A 53 -9.57 3.70 1.67
CA LEU A 53 -9.95 3.57 3.08
C LEU A 53 -11.34 4.14 3.42
N THR A 54 -12.04 4.78 2.49
CA THR A 54 -13.45 5.19 2.70
C THR A 54 -14.46 4.14 2.21
N SER A 55 -14.02 3.12 1.46
CA SER A 55 -14.91 2.09 0.93
C SER A 55 -15.02 0.91 1.90
N GLU A 56 -16.23 0.58 2.34
CA GLU A 56 -16.49 -0.54 3.24
C GLU A 56 -16.02 -1.90 2.69
N LYS A 57 -16.19 -2.13 1.39
CA LYS A 57 -15.71 -3.35 0.73
C LYS A 57 -14.19 -3.48 0.79
N MET A 58 -13.49 -2.37 0.56
CA MET A 58 -12.03 -2.38 0.67
C MET A 58 -11.58 -2.51 2.11
N LEU A 59 -12.27 -1.87 3.07
CA LEU A 59 -11.99 -2.07 4.49
C LEU A 59 -12.16 -3.55 4.89
N ALA A 60 -13.18 -4.24 4.36
CA ALA A 60 -13.35 -5.67 4.57
C ALA A 60 -12.19 -6.50 3.98
N ALA A 61 -11.71 -6.16 2.79
CA ALA A 61 -10.54 -6.80 2.18
C ALA A 61 -9.24 -6.53 2.96
N LEU A 62 -9.10 -5.32 3.52
CA LEU A 62 -7.94 -4.93 4.33
C LEU A 62 -7.90 -5.60 5.70
N LYS A 63 -8.98 -6.27 6.16
CA LYS A 63 -9.00 -7.00 7.43
C LYS A 63 -7.93 -8.07 7.54
N VAL A 64 -7.56 -8.68 6.41
CA VAL A 64 -6.54 -9.73 6.30
C VAL A 64 -5.19 -9.19 5.80
N LEU A 65 -5.04 -7.87 5.73
CA LEU A 65 -3.80 -7.26 5.25
C LEU A 65 -2.65 -7.53 6.22
N GLN A 66 -1.56 -8.06 5.69
CA GLN A 66 -0.37 -8.42 6.47
C GLN A 66 0.80 -7.46 6.27
N TRP A 67 0.95 -6.92 5.05
CA TRP A 67 2.11 -6.13 4.65
C TRP A 67 1.70 -4.83 3.99
N VAL A 68 2.40 -3.76 4.36
CA VAL A 68 2.38 -2.47 3.65
C VAL A 68 3.82 -2.08 3.35
N ILE A 69 4.10 -1.83 2.08
CA ILE A 69 5.42 -1.40 1.61
C ILE A 69 5.31 0.06 1.18
N ILE A 70 6.19 0.90 1.71
CA ILE A 70 6.25 2.33 1.44
C ILE A 70 7.58 2.58 0.75
N ASP A 71 7.54 2.92 -0.53
CA ASP A 71 8.73 3.33 -1.27
C ASP A 71 9.04 4.80 -0.99
N GLU A 72 10.32 5.14 -0.96
CA GLU A 72 10.84 6.48 -0.66
C GLU A 72 10.27 7.12 0.62
N VAL A 73 10.34 6.37 1.72
CA VAL A 73 9.83 6.81 3.03
C VAL A 73 10.45 8.14 3.48
N HIS A 74 11.67 8.47 3.05
CA HIS A 74 12.35 9.72 3.42
C HIS A 74 11.71 10.97 2.80
N GLU A 75 11.16 10.88 1.58
CA GLU A 75 10.45 12.00 0.93
C GLU A 75 9.13 12.31 1.65
N LEU A 76 8.56 11.28 2.27
CA LEU A 76 7.29 11.36 2.99
C LEU A 76 7.51 11.92 4.40
N VAL A 77 8.52 11.45 5.14
CA VAL A 77 8.78 11.85 6.53
C VAL A 77 9.00 13.36 6.71
N ALA A 78 9.50 14.07 5.70
CA ALA A 78 9.84 15.49 5.80
C ALA A 78 8.70 16.47 5.44
N ASN A 79 7.55 15.98 4.95
CA ASN A 79 6.52 16.83 4.32
C ASN A 79 5.10 16.55 4.84
N GLU A 80 4.14 17.45 4.55
CA GLU A 80 2.71 17.27 4.89
C GLU A 80 2.12 15.93 4.42
N ARG A 81 2.69 15.39 3.33
CA ARG A 81 2.35 14.05 2.80
C ARG A 81 2.66 12.92 3.77
N GLY A 82 3.72 13.04 4.58
CA GLY A 82 4.06 12.07 5.62
C GLY A 82 3.05 12.02 6.74
N ALA A 83 2.55 13.18 7.18
CA ALA A 83 1.50 13.26 8.19
C ALA A 83 0.20 12.60 7.68
N HIS A 84 -0.18 12.89 6.44
CA HIS A 84 -1.35 12.29 5.81
C HIS A 84 -1.21 10.77 5.60
N LEU A 85 -0.03 10.31 5.18
CA LEU A 85 0.26 8.88 5.06
C LEU A 85 0.24 8.20 6.43
N SER A 86 0.87 8.78 7.44
CA SER A 86 0.87 8.23 8.81
C SER A 86 -0.56 8.05 9.33
N LEU A 87 -1.43 9.04 9.13
CA LEU A 87 -2.85 8.94 9.49
C LEU A 87 -3.56 7.83 8.69
N SER A 88 -3.26 7.72 7.39
CA SER A 88 -3.83 6.67 6.54
C SER A 88 -3.39 5.27 6.99
N LEU A 89 -2.12 5.11 7.40
CA LEU A 89 -1.57 3.86 7.93
C LEU A 89 -2.15 3.48 9.29
N GLU A 90 -2.44 4.46 10.14
CA GLU A 90 -3.13 4.23 11.41
C GLU A 90 -4.58 3.78 11.18
N ARG A 91 -5.30 4.44 10.27
CA ARG A 91 -6.66 4.00 9.88
C ARG A 91 -6.66 2.60 9.26
N LEU A 92 -5.64 2.31 8.45
CA LEU A 92 -5.45 1.00 7.85
C LEU A 92 -5.16 -0.07 8.91
N GLN A 93 -4.32 0.22 9.90
CA GLN A 93 -4.07 -0.69 11.03
C GLN A 93 -5.32 -0.89 11.88
N ALA A 94 -6.11 0.15 12.12
CA ALA A 94 -7.38 0.04 12.84
C ALA A 94 -8.44 -0.77 12.07
N ALA A 95 -8.40 -0.75 10.73
CA ALA A 95 -9.27 -1.55 9.88
C ALA A 95 -8.81 -3.01 9.77
N SER A 96 -7.51 -3.27 9.88
CA SER A 96 -6.96 -4.62 9.86
C SER A 96 -7.22 -5.33 11.19
N SER A 97 -7.69 -6.58 11.12
CA SER A 97 -7.78 -7.44 12.31
C SER A 97 -6.45 -8.11 12.62
N GLN A 98 -5.45 -7.94 11.76
CA GLN A 98 -4.09 -8.45 11.93
C GLN A 98 -3.09 -7.31 12.12
N HIS A 99 -1.94 -7.62 12.71
CA HIS A 99 -0.84 -6.67 12.79
C HIS A 99 -0.25 -6.45 11.40
N VAL A 100 -0.29 -5.20 10.94
CA VAL A 100 0.21 -4.84 9.61
C VAL A 100 1.68 -4.52 9.73
N THR A 101 2.51 -5.35 9.11
CA THR A 101 3.95 -5.10 9.03
C THR A 101 4.23 -4.03 7.98
N ARG A 102 4.84 -2.92 8.43
CA ARG A 102 5.17 -1.77 7.58
C ARG A 102 6.65 -1.82 7.21
N ILE A 103 6.95 -1.79 5.91
CA ILE A 103 8.30 -1.86 5.36
C ILE A 103 8.57 -0.55 4.61
N GLY A 104 9.51 0.26 5.10
CA GLY A 104 9.99 1.45 4.39
C GLY A 104 11.21 1.12 3.53
N LEU A 105 11.19 1.53 2.27
CA LEU A 105 12.33 1.52 1.36
C LEU A 105 12.86 2.95 1.22
N ASP A 106 14.18 3.09 1.19
CA ASP A 106 14.88 4.36 1.04
C ASP A 106 16.11 4.16 0.16
N SER A 107 16.20 4.94 -0.92
CA SER A 107 17.31 4.89 -1.87
C SER A 107 18.60 5.59 -1.37
N SER A 108 18.54 6.37 -0.29
CA SER A 108 19.66 7.23 0.13
C SER A 108 20.79 6.51 0.87
N ARG A 109 20.51 5.42 1.60
CA ARG A 109 21.50 4.52 2.21
C ARG A 109 20.83 3.16 2.39
N GLY A 110 21.45 2.06 1.97
CA GLY A 110 20.90 0.70 2.05
C GLY A 110 20.56 0.23 3.47
N ARG A 111 19.47 0.77 4.04
CA ARG A 111 19.01 0.53 5.40
C ARG A 111 17.49 0.40 5.37
N SER A 112 17.00 -0.83 5.27
CA SER A 112 15.59 -1.15 5.49
C SER A 112 15.23 -0.89 6.95
N THR A 113 14.35 0.07 7.22
CA THR A 113 13.80 0.30 8.56
C THR A 113 12.55 -0.55 8.73
N THR A 114 12.69 -1.68 9.43
CA THR A 114 11.55 -2.49 9.86
C THR A 114 11.11 -1.99 11.23
N SER A 115 10.03 -1.21 11.27
CA SER A 115 9.40 -0.83 12.54
C SER A 115 8.34 -1.86 12.91
N ARG A 116 8.56 -2.59 14.00
CA ARG A 116 7.57 -3.47 14.62
C ARG A 116 7.07 -2.77 15.88
N THR A 117 6.00 -1.98 15.77
CA THR A 117 5.41 -1.31 16.92
C THR A 117 4.51 -2.30 17.67
N SER A 118 4.89 -2.56 18.92
CA SER A 118 4.23 -3.45 19.89
C SER A 118 2.86 -2.95 20.32
#